data_AF-A0A418GIY2-F1
#
_entry.id   AF-A0A418GIY2-F1
#
_cell.length_a   1.000
_cell.length_b   1.000
_cell.length_c   1.000
_cell.angle_alpha   90.00
_cell.angle_beta   90.00
_cell.angle_gamma   90.00
#
_symmetry.space_group_name_H-M   'P 1'
#
loop_
_entity.id
_entity.type
_entity.pdbx_description
1 polymer ?
#
loop_
_entity_poly.entity_id
_entity_poly.type
_entity_poly.pdbx_seq_one_letter_code
_entity_poly.pdbx_strand_id
1 'polypeptide(L)'
;SDPANHLKRYNLYKNIAKTEAIDPTTVKITLKQPFSAFINILAHPATAMISPAALEKYGKEIGFHPVGTGPYELDTWNQTDFVKVKKFAGYWQPGLPKLDSIT
;
A
#
# COMPACT_ATOMS: atom_id res chain seq x y z
N SER A 1 -0.38 8.82 11.67
CA SER A 1 0.96 8.41 11.21
C SER A 1 1.95 8.65 12.33
N ASP A 2 2.64 7.60 12.78
CA ASP A 2 3.62 7.71 13.86
C ASP A 2 4.93 8.35 13.36
N PRO A 3 5.35 9.53 13.89
CA PRO A 3 6.60 10.17 13.53
C PRO A 3 7.85 9.34 13.85
N ALA A 4 7.78 8.45 14.86
CA ALA A 4 8.90 7.61 15.29
C ALA A 4 9.34 6.59 14.23
N ASN A 5 8.47 6.31 13.24
CA ASN A 5 8.80 5.40 12.14
C ASN A 5 9.69 6.04 11.05
N HIS A 6 10.02 7.35 11.15
CA HIS A 6 10.91 8.07 10.23
C HIS A 6 10.63 7.85 8.73
N LEU A 7 9.34 7.70 8.37
CA LEU A 7 8.94 7.36 7.02
C LEU A 7 9.20 8.51 6.04
N LYS A 8 9.84 8.21 4.90
CA LYS A 8 10.19 9.19 3.85
C LYS A 8 9.01 10.07 3.39
N ARG A 9 7.79 9.54 3.42
CA ARG A 9 6.56 10.22 2.98
C ARG A 9 5.65 10.66 4.13
N TYR A 10 6.16 10.74 5.36
CA TYR A 10 5.41 11.18 6.54
C TYR A 10 4.64 12.50 6.34
N ASN A 11 5.23 13.45 5.60
CA ASN A 11 4.62 14.76 5.34
C ASN A 11 3.28 14.70 4.60
N LEU A 12 3.02 13.63 3.84
CA LEU A 12 1.71 13.44 3.20
C LEU A 12 0.61 13.13 4.22
N TYR A 13 0.96 12.55 5.37
CA TYR A 13 0.01 11.99 6.32
C TYR A 13 -0.02 12.74 7.66
N LYS A 14 0.92 13.66 7.92
CA LYS A 14 1.05 14.38 9.20
C LYS A 14 -0.22 15.14 9.62
N ASN A 15 -1.07 15.51 8.66
CA ASN A 15 -2.34 16.20 8.88
C ASN A 15 -3.49 15.25 9.25
N ILE A 16 -3.31 13.93 9.20
CA ILE A 16 -4.30 12.98 9.71
C ILE A 16 -4.24 13.00 11.25
N ALA A 17 -5.35 13.32 11.89
CA ALA A 17 -5.51 13.26 13.34
C ALA A 17 -5.83 11.83 13.80
N LYS A 18 -6.82 11.20 13.16
CA LYS A 18 -7.27 9.84 13.48
C LYS A 18 -7.86 9.12 12.28
N THR A 19 -7.77 7.80 12.31
CA THR A 19 -8.42 6.87 11.38
C THR A 19 -9.21 5.87 12.20
N GLU A 20 -10.49 5.71 11.88
CA GLU A 20 -11.42 4.83 12.58
C GLU A 20 -12.05 3.87 11.56
N ALA A 21 -12.01 2.56 11.85
CA ALA A 21 -12.83 1.57 11.16
C ALA A 21 -14.21 1.57 11.83
N ILE A 22 -15.22 2.10 11.15
CA ILE A 22 -16.58 2.18 11.68
C ILE A 22 -17.28 0.82 11.56
N ASP A 23 -17.02 0.13 10.45
CA ASP A 23 -17.45 -1.23 10.15
C ASP A 23 -16.47 -1.84 9.11
N PRO A 24 -16.62 -3.13 8.70
CA PRO A 24 -15.69 -3.77 7.76
C PRO A 24 -15.50 -3.06 6.41
N THR A 25 -16.44 -2.20 6.01
CA THR A 25 -16.47 -1.51 4.71
C THR A 25 -16.46 0.01 4.81
N THR A 26 -16.47 0.57 6.02
CA THR A 26 -16.51 2.03 6.26
C THR A 26 -15.31 2.49 7.07
N VAL A 27 -14.52 3.40 6.50
CA VAL A 27 -13.39 4.05 7.18
C VAL A 27 -13.66 5.55 7.30
N LYS A 28 -13.53 6.08 8.51
CA LYS A 28 -13.62 7.51 8.81
C LYS A 28 -12.24 8.07 9.11
N ILE A 29 -11.82 9.08 8.34
CA ILE A 29 -10.54 9.78 8.54
C ILE A 29 -10.84 11.21 8.99
N THR A 30 -10.25 11.62 10.12
CA THR A 30 -10.35 13.00 10.62
C THR A 30 -9.00 13.70 10.46
N LEU A 31 -9.02 14.90 9.88
CA LEU A 31 -7.82 15.73 9.70
C LEU A 31 -7.65 16.72 10.85
N LYS A 32 -6.40 17.12 11.15
CA LYS A 32 -6.08 18.14 12.15
C LYS A 32 -6.52 19.53 11.68
N GLN A 33 -6.40 19.79 10.38
CA GLN A 33 -6.85 21.02 9.72
C GLN A 33 -7.52 20.67 8.39
N PRO A 34 -8.53 21.43 7.93
CA PRO A 34 -9.14 21.23 6.62
C PRO A 34 -8.11 21.24 5.50
N PHE A 35 -8.22 20.29 4.57
CA PHE A 35 -7.33 20.20 3.42
C PHE A 35 -8.05 19.57 2.22
N SER A 36 -8.50 20.39 1.28
CA SER A 36 -9.30 19.96 0.12
C SER A 36 -8.56 18.98 -0.79
N ALA A 37 -7.24 19.11 -0.89
CA ALA A 37 -6.42 18.21 -1.70
C ALA A 37 -6.12 16.86 -1.02
N PHE A 38 -6.74 16.53 0.12
CA PHE A 38 -6.56 15.24 0.80
C PHE A 38 -6.94 14.05 -0.09
N ILE A 39 -7.95 14.19 -0.95
CA ILE A 39 -8.35 13.13 -1.88
C ILE A 39 -7.21 12.78 -2.87
N ASN A 40 -6.41 13.77 -3.28
CA ASN A 40 -5.25 13.52 -4.14
C ASN A 40 -4.15 12.76 -3.41
N ILE A 41 -4.03 12.96 -2.09
CA ILE A 41 -3.10 12.18 -1.26
C ILE A 41 -3.54 10.72 -1.24
N LEU A 42 -4.83 10.43 -1.07
CA LEU A 42 -5.34 9.06 -1.07
C LEU A 42 -5.12 8.34 -2.42
N ALA A 43 -5.07 9.08 -3.53
CA ALA A 43 -4.77 8.55 -4.85
C ALA A 43 -3.26 8.50 -5.18
N HIS A 44 -2.40 9.06 -4.32
CA HIS A 44 -0.96 9.09 -4.56
C HIS A 44 -0.37 7.67 -4.43
N PRO A 45 0.58 7.23 -5.28
CA PRO A 45 1.14 5.87 -5.23
C PRO A 45 1.84 5.49 -3.91
N ALA A 46 2.17 6.48 -3.09
CA ALA A 46 2.70 6.24 -1.74
C ALA A 46 1.64 5.78 -0.74
N THR A 47 0.35 5.87 -1.07
CA THR A 47 -0.79 5.49 -0.22
C THR A 47 -1.33 4.12 -0.65
N ALA A 48 -0.43 3.17 -0.85
CA ALA A 48 -0.79 1.79 -1.14
C ALA A 48 -1.36 1.10 0.10
N MET A 49 -2.37 0.25 -0.09
CA MET A 49 -2.90 -0.62 0.97
C MET A 49 -2.06 -1.88 1.07
N ILE A 50 -1.29 -2.01 2.15
CA ILE A 50 -0.41 -3.15 2.43
C ILE A 50 -1.14 -4.12 3.35
N SER A 51 -0.95 -5.42 3.15
CA SER A 51 -1.48 -6.46 4.04
C SER A 51 -1.01 -6.24 5.49
N PRO A 52 -1.92 -6.10 6.48
CA PRO A 52 -1.55 -5.95 7.89
C PRO A 52 -0.71 -7.13 8.41
N ALA A 53 -1.05 -8.36 8.00
CA ALA A 53 -0.31 -9.56 8.38
C ALA A 53 1.12 -9.56 7.80
N ALA A 54 1.32 -9.00 6.61
CA ALA A 54 2.66 -8.87 6.03
C ALA A 54 3.48 -7.79 6.74
N LEU A 55 2.86 -6.67 7.14
CA LEU A 55 3.52 -5.64 7.95
C LEU A 55 3.99 -6.22 9.29
N GLU A 56 3.19 -7.06 9.93
CA GLU A 56 3.57 -7.76 11.17
C GLU A 56 4.72 -8.76 10.92
N LYS A 57 4.62 -9.57 9.86
CA LYS A 57 5.61 -10.60 9.54
C LYS A 57 6.98 -10.05 9.13
N TYR A 58 7.00 -9.06 8.24
CA TYR A 58 8.24 -8.55 7.64
C TYR A 58 8.74 -7.24 8.28
N GLY A 59 7.91 -6.54 9.04
CA GLY A 59 8.29 -5.33 9.75
C GLY A 59 8.98 -4.31 8.84
N LYS A 60 10.23 -3.97 9.17
CA LYS A 60 11.04 -2.99 8.41
C LYS A 60 11.48 -3.50 7.03
N GLU A 61 11.43 -4.81 6.80
CA GLU A 61 11.77 -5.44 5.52
C GLU A 61 10.57 -5.55 4.56
N ILE A 62 9.40 -5.02 4.93
CA ILE A 62 8.20 -5.02 4.08
C ILE A 62 8.45 -4.44 2.68
N GLY A 63 9.43 -3.53 2.56
CA GLY A 63 9.85 -2.96 1.28
C GLY A 63 10.37 -4.01 0.29
N PHE A 64 10.98 -5.09 0.76
CA PHE A 64 11.52 -6.20 -0.06
C PHE A 64 10.55 -7.38 -0.19
N HIS A 65 9.49 -7.41 0.61
CA HIS A 65 8.44 -8.44 0.59
C HIS A 65 7.06 -7.80 0.44
N PRO A 66 6.78 -7.10 -0.67
CA PRO A 66 5.52 -6.38 -0.87
C PRO A 66 4.35 -7.36 -0.95
N VAL A 67 3.33 -7.13 -0.12
CA VAL A 67 2.06 -7.87 -0.14
C VAL A 67 0.92 -6.87 -0.16
N GLY A 68 0.21 -6.79 -1.29
CA GLY A 68 -0.90 -5.88 -1.51
C GLY A 68 -2.08 -6.58 -2.18
N THR A 69 -3.00 -5.79 -2.74
CA THR A 69 -4.22 -6.27 -3.41
C THR A 69 -4.16 -6.15 -4.94
N GLY A 70 -2.96 -5.84 -5.47
CA GLY A 70 -2.74 -5.60 -6.90
C GLY A 70 -2.85 -6.86 -7.76
N PRO A 71 -2.83 -6.70 -9.10
CA PRO A 71 -2.98 -7.82 -10.04
C PRO A 71 -1.76 -8.74 -10.16
N TYR A 72 -0.63 -8.39 -9.53
CA TYR A 72 0.59 -9.17 -9.59
C TYR A 72 1.18 -9.40 -8.20
N GLU A 73 1.83 -10.54 -8.02
CA GLU A 73 2.60 -10.93 -6.85
C GLU A 73 4.09 -10.86 -7.16
N LEU A 74 4.91 -10.54 -6.16
CA LEU A 74 6.36 -10.63 -6.31
C LEU A 74 6.77 -12.09 -6.57
N ASP A 75 7.45 -12.34 -7.68
CA ASP A 75 8.05 -13.64 -8.00
C ASP A 75 9.49 -13.68 -7.48
N THR A 76 10.32 -12.72 -7.92
CA THR A 76 11.68 -12.56 -7.42
C THR A 76 12.16 -11.13 -7.58
N TRP A 77 13.07 -10.72 -6.69
CA TRP A 77 13.80 -9.47 -6.81
C TRP A 77 15.29 -9.75 -6.76
N ASN A 78 15.95 -9.57 -7.89
CA ASN A 78 17.40 -9.41 -7.94
C ASN A 78 17.70 -7.92 -7.77
N GLN A 79 18.27 -7.55 -6.62
CA GLN A 79 18.46 -6.15 -6.18
C GLN A 79 19.11 -5.24 -7.23
N THR A 80 19.97 -5.80 -8.08
CA THR A 80 20.71 -5.04 -9.09
C THR A 80 20.10 -5.14 -10.47
N ASP A 81 19.48 -6.29 -10.81
CA ASP A 81 19.15 -6.58 -12.19
C ASP A 81 17.68 -6.30 -12.53
N PHE A 82 16.74 -6.91 -11.79
CA PHE A 82 15.32 -6.86 -12.14
C PHE A 82 14.39 -7.20 -10.97
N VAL A 83 13.14 -6.76 -11.10
CA VAL A 83 12.01 -7.16 -10.26
C VAL A 83 11.03 -7.90 -11.14
N LYS A 84 10.91 -9.21 -10.94
CA LYS A 84 9.95 -10.03 -11.66
C LYS A 84 8.69 -10.22 -10.83
N VAL A 85 7.54 -9.99 -11.47
CA VAL A 85 6.22 -10.20 -10.87
C VAL A 85 5.41 -11.17 -11.71
N LYS A 86 4.58 -11.98 -11.05
CA LYS A 86 3.70 -12.97 -11.69
C LYS A 86 2.24 -12.63 -11.44
N LYS A 87 1.37 -13.07 -12.35
CA LYS A 87 -0.08 -12.87 -12.25
C LYS A 87 -0.65 -13.39 -10.93
N PHE A 88 -1.43 -12.55 -10.25
CA PHE A 88 -2.19 -12.94 -9.06
C PHE A 88 -3.53 -13.58 -9.47
N ALA A 89 -3.69 -14.88 -9.25
CA ALA A 89 -4.92 -15.60 -9.60
C ALA A 89 -6.15 -15.12 -8.81
N GLY A 90 -5.95 -14.61 -7.59
CA GLY A 90 -7.01 -14.10 -6.71
C GLY A 90 -7.35 -12.62 -6.90
N TYR A 91 -6.93 -12.00 -8.02
CA TYR A 91 -7.20 -10.58 -8.24
C TYR A 91 -8.70 -10.31 -8.34
N TRP A 92 -9.15 -9.25 -7.65
CA TRP A 92 -10.57 -8.97 -7.46
C TRP A 92 -11.30 -8.55 -8.74
N GLN A 93 -10.59 -8.10 -9.78
CA GLN A 93 -11.19 -7.78 -11.08
C GLN A 93 -11.16 -9.01 -11.99
N PRO A 94 -12.32 -9.57 -12.37
CA PRO A 94 -12.38 -10.73 -13.24
C PRO A 94 -11.73 -10.48 -14.60
N GLY A 95 -11.03 -11.50 -15.10
CA GLY A 95 -10.40 -11.45 -16.42
C GLY A 95 -9.12 -10.62 -16.50
N LEU A 96 -8.58 -10.15 -15.36
CA LEU A 96 -7.31 -9.44 -15.25
C LEU A 96 -6.35 -10.15 -14.27
N PRO A 97 -5.03 -9.90 -14.39
CA PRO A 97 -4.35 -9.26 -15.52
C PRO A 97 -4.32 -10.15 -16.78
N LYS A 98 -4.01 -9.54 -17.93
CA LYS A 98 -3.87 -10.23 -19.23
C LYS A 98 -2.53 -10.93 -19.41
N LEU A 99 -1.48 -10.38 -18.79
CA LEU A 99 -0.13 -10.92 -18.85
C LEU A 99 0.09 -11.91 -17.71
N ASP A 100 0.88 -12.94 -17.97
CA ASP A 100 1.25 -13.93 -16.95
C ASP A 100 2.40 -13.45 -16.06
N SER A 101 3.30 -12.61 -16.57
CA SER A 101 4.40 -12.01 -15.81
C SER A 101 4.90 -10.70 -16.44
N ILE A 102 5.59 -9.90 -15.63
CA ILE A 102 6.37 -8.72 -16.05
C ILE A 102 7.76 -8.84 -15.41
N THR A 103 8.80 -8.52 -16.17
CA THR A 103 10.20 -8.43 -15.70
C THR A 103 10.76 -7.06 -16.05
#